data_AF-A0A0N4THE9-F1
#
_entry.id   AF-A0A0N4THE9-F1
#
_cell.length_a   1.000
_cell.length_b   1.000
_cell.length_c   1.000
_cell.angle_alpha   90.00
_cell.angle_beta   90.00
_cell.angle_gamma   90.00
#
_symmetry.space_group_name_H-M   'P 1'
#
loop_
_entity.id
_entity.type
_entity.pdbx_description
1 polymer ?
#
loop_
_entity_poly.entity_id
_entity_poly.type
_entity_poly.pdbx_seq_one_letter_code
_entity_poly.pdbx_strand_id
1 'polypeptide(L)'
;LQAFHANAKFGDIPKPVTVAKRLSQCLHPALPHGVHLKALETYRQLFDILGRKDLPRLLYLFAVGLFPLMDHCGIKVKSELLNIFEQYLLPLGVELKPALPGFIAGVLLGLEEGTEFYDRFVKLFCINLFFHISQFILVSKKFN
;
A
#
# COMPACT_ATOMS: atom_id res chain seq x y z
N LEU A 1 -8.49 6.81 17.71
CA LEU A 1 -8.98 5.42 17.58
C LEU A 1 -10.50 5.32 17.83
N GLN A 2 -11.05 5.84 18.93
CA GLN A 2 -12.51 5.84 19.16
C GLN A 2 -13.34 6.54 18.06
N ALA A 3 -12.80 7.57 17.39
CA ALA A 3 -13.51 8.30 16.34
C ALA A 3 -13.76 7.50 15.04
N PHE A 4 -12.96 6.47 14.73
CA PHE A 4 -13.17 5.66 13.52
C PHE A 4 -14.27 4.62 13.72
N HIS A 5 -14.33 3.97 14.89
CA HIS A 5 -15.39 3.00 15.21
C HIS A 5 -16.79 3.62 15.26
N ALA A 6 -16.91 4.90 15.66
CA ALA A 6 -18.19 5.61 15.67
C ALA A 6 -18.69 5.94 14.24
N ASN A 7 -17.78 6.16 13.29
CA ASN A 7 -18.11 6.58 11.91
C ASN A 7 -18.08 5.43 10.88
N ALA A 8 -17.48 4.28 11.22
CA ALA A 8 -17.43 3.08 10.35
C ALA A 8 -18.82 2.56 9.94
N LYS A 9 -19.89 2.94 10.66
CA LYS A 9 -21.28 2.60 10.33
C LYS A 9 -21.76 3.14 8.97
N PHE A 10 -21.04 4.10 8.38
CA PHE A 10 -21.45 4.76 7.12
C PHE A 10 -20.56 4.44 5.92
N GLY A 11 -19.53 3.60 6.07
CA GLY A 11 -18.62 3.23 4.97
C GLY A 11 -17.73 4.38 4.46
N ASP A 12 -17.86 5.58 5.03
CA ASP A 12 -17.15 6.78 4.59
C ASP A 12 -16.14 7.25 5.63
N ILE A 13 -14.99 7.72 5.13
CA ILE A 13 -13.93 8.30 5.96
C ILE A 13 -14.11 9.81 5.99
N PRO A 14 -14.38 10.43 7.16
CA PRO A 14 -14.49 11.87 7.24
C PRO A 14 -13.13 12.53 6.95
N LYS A 15 -13.12 13.47 6.00
CA LYS A 15 -11.94 14.27 5.59
C LYS A 15 -10.73 13.39 5.19
N PRO A 16 -10.84 12.55 4.14
CA PRO A 16 -9.84 11.55 3.80
C PRO A 16 -8.46 12.17 3.52
N VAL A 17 -8.43 13.36 2.91
CA VAL A 17 -7.18 14.11 2.65
C VAL A 17 -6.47 14.49 3.96
N THR A 18 -7.21 14.97 4.96
CA THR A 18 -6.63 15.35 6.26
C THR A 18 -6.11 14.12 7.00
N VAL A 19 -6.87 13.03 6.99
CA VAL A 19 -6.48 11.77 7.61
C VAL A 19 -5.22 11.20 6.96
N ALA A 20 -5.20 11.10 5.63
CA ALA A 20 -4.06 10.60 4.87
C ALA A 20 -2.80 11.44 5.11
N LYS A 21 -2.93 12.78 5.11
CA LYS A 21 -1.81 13.69 5.40
C LYS A 21 -1.22 13.45 6.79
N ARG A 22 -2.08 13.30 7.81
CA ARG A 22 -1.61 13.04 9.19
C ARG A 22 -0.95 11.68 9.31
N LEU A 23 -1.51 10.65 8.68
CA LEU A 23 -0.89 9.32 8.67
C LEU A 23 0.46 9.31 7.94
N SER A 24 0.58 10.01 6.81
CA SER A 24 1.85 10.16 6.09
C SER A 24 2.91 10.87 6.94
N GLN A 25 2.53 11.91 7.69
CA GLN A 25 3.45 12.56 8.65
C GLN A 25 3.98 11.60 9.71
N CYS A 26 3.14 10.67 10.19
CA CYS A 26 3.56 9.63 11.13
C CYS A 26 4.55 8.62 10.54
N LEU A 27 4.72 8.57 9.21
CA LEU A 27 5.68 7.69 8.53
C LEU A 27 7.01 8.40 8.19
N HIS A 28 7.20 9.64 8.66
CA HIS A 28 8.45 10.37 8.41
C HIS A 28 9.65 9.63 9.05
N PRO A 29 10.81 9.54 8.36
CA PRO A 29 11.97 8.75 8.82
C PRO A 29 12.57 9.25 10.14
N ALA A 30 12.41 10.54 10.46
CA ALA A 30 12.86 11.10 11.75
C ALA A 30 12.01 10.66 12.97
N LEU A 31 10.89 9.96 12.76
CA LEU A 31 10.04 9.47 13.84
C LEU A 31 10.43 8.05 14.27
N PRO A 32 10.21 7.69 15.55
CA PRO A 32 10.61 6.38 16.05
C PRO A 32 9.74 5.24 15.49
N HIS A 33 10.32 4.04 15.38
CA HIS A 33 9.66 2.83 14.87
C HIS A 33 8.27 2.54 15.47
N GLY A 34 8.08 2.81 16.77
CA GLY A 34 6.78 2.61 17.43
C GLY A 34 5.66 3.48 16.83
N VAL A 35 5.99 4.68 16.34
CA VAL A 35 5.04 5.57 15.67
C VAL A 35 4.70 5.03 14.28
N HIS A 36 5.68 4.51 13.54
CA HIS A 36 5.46 3.88 12.24
C HIS A 36 4.52 2.67 12.37
N LEU A 37 4.78 1.78 13.33
CA LEU A 37 3.95 0.59 13.57
C LEU A 37 2.50 0.97 13.91
N LYS A 38 2.29 1.97 14.77
CA LYS A 38 0.95 2.43 15.12
C LYS A 38 0.23 3.10 13.94
N ALA A 39 0.98 3.81 13.10
CA ALA A 39 0.44 4.36 11.87
C ALA A 39 0.00 3.24 10.91
N LEU A 40 0.84 2.23 10.68
CA LEU A 40 0.52 1.08 9.82
C LEU A 40 -0.69 0.29 10.33
N GLU A 41 -0.85 0.10 11.64
CA GLU A 41 -2.08 -0.46 12.23
C GLU A 41 -3.31 0.38 11.88
N THR A 42 -3.18 1.70 11.91
CA THR A 42 -4.27 2.61 11.53
C THR A 42 -4.57 2.55 10.04
N TYR A 43 -3.56 2.42 9.18
CA TYR A 43 -3.77 2.17 7.73
C TYR A 43 -4.58 0.90 7.50
N ARG A 44 -4.28 -0.20 8.21
CA ARG A 44 -5.03 -1.46 8.10
C ARG A 44 -6.51 -1.28 8.45
N GLN A 45 -6.80 -0.72 9.62
CA GLN A 45 -8.17 -0.44 10.05
C GLN A 45 -8.93 0.42 9.03
N LEU A 46 -8.24 1.39 8.44
CA LEU A 46 -8.80 2.31 7.48
C LEU A 46 -9.08 1.62 6.14
N PHE A 47 -8.18 0.75 5.68
CA PHE A 47 -8.38 -0.05 4.48
C PHE A 47 -9.44 -1.14 4.66
N ASP A 48 -9.60 -1.70 5.86
CA ASP A 48 -10.70 -2.59 6.22
C ASP A 48 -12.06 -1.88 6.10
N ILE A 49 -12.14 -0.62 6.55
CA ILE A 49 -13.35 0.20 6.44
C ILE A 49 -13.67 0.54 4.97
N LEU A 50 -12.68 0.93 4.18
CA LEU A 50 -12.86 1.25 2.75
C LEU A 50 -13.21 0.03 1.90
N GLY A 51 -12.64 -1.13 2.24
CA GLY A 51 -12.77 -2.35 1.48
C GLY A 51 -12.31 -2.22 0.03
N ARG A 52 -12.53 -3.26 -0.78
CA ARG A 52 -12.07 -3.30 -2.19
C ARG A 52 -12.78 -2.30 -3.10
N LYS A 53 -13.97 -1.83 -2.71
CA LYS A 53 -14.78 -0.95 -3.55
C LYS A 53 -14.25 0.49 -3.53
N ASP A 54 -13.94 1.02 -2.34
CA ASP A 54 -13.58 2.43 -2.19
C ASP A 54 -12.08 2.65 -2.01
N LEU A 55 -11.31 1.63 -1.62
CA LEU A 55 -9.85 1.74 -1.48
C LEU A 55 -9.15 2.21 -2.76
N PRO A 56 -9.39 1.64 -3.96
CA PRO A 56 -8.69 2.09 -5.17
C PRO A 56 -8.87 3.58 -5.47
N ARG A 57 -10.08 4.11 -5.20
CA ARG A 57 -10.44 5.50 -5.46
C ARG A 57 -9.67 6.48 -4.59
N LEU A 58 -9.26 6.05 -3.40
CA LEU A 58 -8.58 6.89 -2.41
C LEU A 58 -7.11 6.50 -2.21
N LEU A 59 -6.64 5.39 -2.79
CA LEU A 59 -5.31 4.84 -2.55
C LEU A 59 -4.20 5.87 -2.78
N TYR A 60 -4.34 6.75 -3.78
CA TYR A 60 -3.36 7.78 -4.09
C TYR A 60 -3.06 8.72 -2.90
N LEU A 61 -4.05 8.98 -2.03
CA LEU A 61 -3.86 9.82 -0.83
C LEU A 61 -2.96 9.13 0.20
N PHE A 62 -3.11 7.80 0.33
CA PHE A 62 -2.43 6.97 1.32
C PHE A 62 -1.05 6.50 0.83
N ALA A 63 -0.90 6.29 -0.47
CA ALA A 63 0.32 5.83 -1.14
C ALA A 63 1.53 6.74 -0.91
N VAL A 64 1.32 8.06 -0.83
CA VAL A 64 2.38 9.07 -0.65
C VAL A 64 3.20 8.85 0.62
N GLY A 65 2.60 8.30 1.68
CA GLY A 65 3.34 7.92 2.90
C GLY A 65 3.86 6.49 2.88
N LEU A 66 3.08 5.55 2.33
CA LEU A 66 3.38 4.12 2.42
C LEU A 66 4.58 3.69 1.59
N PHE A 67 4.69 4.14 0.34
CA PHE A 67 5.75 3.65 -0.54
C PHE A 67 7.15 4.14 -0.14
N PRO A 68 7.36 5.43 0.18
CA PRO A 68 8.68 5.91 0.60
C PRO A 68 9.17 5.33 1.92
N LEU A 69 8.25 4.84 2.78
CA LEU A 69 8.62 4.22 4.05
C LEU A 69 9.56 3.01 3.85
N MET A 70 9.48 2.32 2.70
CA MET A 70 10.30 1.14 2.44
C MET A 70 11.80 1.44 2.54
N ASP A 71 12.23 2.62 2.08
CA ASP A 71 13.64 3.01 1.97
C ASP A 71 14.34 3.14 3.34
N HIS A 72 13.57 3.35 4.41
CA HIS A 72 14.10 3.73 5.72
C HIS A 72 13.44 2.99 6.89
N CYS A 73 12.90 1.79 6.66
CA CYS A 73 12.19 1.03 7.68
C CYS A 73 13.01 -0.14 8.25
N GLY A 74 12.99 -0.30 9.58
CA GLY A 74 13.54 -1.50 10.22
C GLY A 74 12.70 -2.76 9.97
N ILE A 75 13.28 -3.93 10.21
CA ILE A 75 12.74 -5.27 9.93
C ILE A 75 11.24 -5.42 10.28
N LYS A 76 10.84 -5.04 11.50
CA LYS A 76 9.44 -5.17 11.94
C LYS A 76 8.48 -4.27 11.17
N VAL A 77 8.91 -3.04 10.86
CA VAL A 77 8.10 -2.10 10.06
C VAL A 77 8.03 -2.57 8.61
N LYS A 78 9.14 -3.06 8.05
CA LYS A 78 9.20 -3.67 6.71
C LYS A 78 8.20 -4.83 6.59
N SER A 79 8.17 -5.73 7.58
CA SER A 79 7.21 -6.84 7.63
C SER A 79 5.75 -6.38 7.67
N GLU A 80 5.40 -5.39 8.51
CA GLU A 80 4.04 -4.86 8.58
C GLU A 80 3.62 -4.10 7.31
N LEU A 81 4.53 -3.35 6.70
CA LEU A 81 4.30 -2.67 5.43
C LEU A 81 4.07 -3.68 4.30
N LEU A 82 4.85 -4.76 4.28
CA LEU A 82 4.71 -5.84 3.32
C LEU A 82 3.37 -6.57 3.47
N ASN A 83 2.92 -6.80 4.72
CA ASN A 83 1.58 -7.32 4.99
C ASN A 83 0.48 -6.42 4.41
N ILE A 84 0.63 -5.09 4.51
CA ILE A 84 -0.33 -4.15 3.89
C ILE A 84 -0.35 -4.32 2.38
N PHE A 85 0.81 -4.44 1.74
CA PHE A 85 0.91 -4.62 0.29
C PHE A 85 0.22 -5.90 -0.16
N GLU A 86 0.47 -7.02 0.52
CA GLU A 86 -0.10 -8.32 0.19
C GLU A 86 -1.62 -8.39 0.45
N GLN A 87 -2.09 -7.82 1.57
CA GLN A 87 -3.49 -7.96 2.00
C GLN A 87 -4.43 -6.95 1.32
N TYR A 88 -3.96 -5.74 1.02
CA TYR A 88 -4.84 -4.66 0.56
C TYR A 88 -4.55 -4.17 -0.84
N LEU A 89 -3.28 -4.12 -1.26
CA LEU A 89 -2.90 -3.55 -2.57
C LEU A 89 -2.88 -4.60 -3.67
N LEU A 90 -2.23 -5.73 -3.43
CA LEU A 90 -2.15 -6.83 -4.40
C LEU A 90 -3.54 -7.30 -4.86
N PRO A 91 -4.56 -7.44 -3.98
CA PRO A 91 -5.87 -7.90 -4.40
C PRO A 91 -6.70 -6.88 -5.18
N LEU A 92 -6.22 -5.64 -5.34
CA LEU A 92 -6.85 -4.65 -6.22
C LEU A 92 -6.65 -4.98 -7.71
N GLY A 93 -5.60 -5.75 -8.03
CA GLY A 93 -5.30 -6.15 -9.40
C GLY A 93 -5.19 -4.95 -10.34
N VAL A 94 -6.05 -4.90 -11.35
CA VAL A 94 -6.06 -3.84 -12.37
C VAL A 94 -6.32 -2.44 -11.79
N GLU A 95 -7.04 -2.36 -10.68
CA GLU A 95 -7.37 -1.09 -10.01
C GLU A 95 -6.16 -0.49 -9.28
N LEU A 96 -5.06 -1.25 -9.10
CA LEU A 96 -3.80 -0.73 -8.56
C LEU A 96 -3.05 0.16 -9.56
N LYS A 97 -3.39 0.09 -10.85
CA LYS A 97 -2.67 0.75 -11.96
C LYS A 97 -2.32 2.23 -11.70
N PRO A 98 -3.18 3.09 -11.13
CA PRO A 98 -2.84 4.49 -10.87
C PRO A 98 -1.69 4.67 -9.86
N ALA A 99 -1.55 3.75 -8.91
CA ALA A 99 -0.51 3.77 -7.88
C ALA A 99 0.70 2.88 -8.23
N LEU A 100 0.63 2.16 -9.35
CA LEU A 100 1.58 1.11 -9.71
C LEU A 100 3.04 1.60 -9.82
N PRO A 101 3.36 2.77 -10.42
CA PRO A 101 4.75 3.23 -10.47
C PRO A 101 5.38 3.40 -9.09
N GLY A 102 4.65 3.99 -8.15
CA GLY A 102 5.10 4.14 -6.77
C GLY A 102 5.16 2.81 -6.02
N PHE A 103 4.18 1.93 -6.26
CA PHE A 103 4.18 0.59 -5.68
C PHE A 103 5.40 -0.23 -6.13
N ILE A 104 5.70 -0.23 -7.43
CA ILE A 104 6.88 -0.91 -7.98
C ILE A 104 8.16 -0.30 -7.40
N ALA A 105 8.27 1.03 -7.34
CA ALA A 105 9.41 1.69 -6.72
C ALA A 105 9.61 1.21 -5.27
N GLY A 106 8.54 1.17 -4.47
CA GLY A 106 8.57 0.64 -3.11
C GLY A 106 8.96 -0.84 -3.04
N VAL A 107 8.42 -1.69 -3.92
CA VAL A 107 8.79 -3.12 -3.99
C VAL A 107 10.26 -3.30 -4.35
N LEU A 108 10.78 -2.54 -5.31
CA LEU A 108 12.19 -2.59 -5.73
C LEU A 108 13.14 -2.21 -4.59
N LEU A 109 12.78 -1.22 -3.78
CA LEU A 109 13.56 -0.85 -2.58
C LEU A 109 13.59 -1.98 -1.54
N GLY A 110 12.61 -2.89 -1.54
CA GLY A 110 12.57 -4.05 -0.65
C GLY A 110 13.31 -5.28 -1.15
N LEU A 111 13.74 -5.31 -2.42
CA LEU A 111 14.45 -6.44 -3.05
C LEU A 111 15.93 -6.49 -2.64
N GLU A 112 16.15 -6.73 -1.36
CA GLU A 112 17.49 -6.92 -0.79
C GLU A 112 17.78 -8.42 -0.69
N GLU A 113 18.73 -8.91 -1.49
CA GLU A 113 19.17 -10.31 -1.47
C GLU A 113 19.68 -10.73 -0.09
N GLY A 114 19.39 -11.98 0.31
CA GLY A 114 19.79 -12.53 1.60
C GLY A 114 18.93 -12.09 2.80
N THR A 115 17.89 -11.28 2.57
CA THR A 115 16.91 -10.94 3.61
C THR A 115 15.77 -11.95 3.70
N GLU A 116 15.16 -12.09 4.87
CA GLU A 116 13.98 -12.95 5.10
C GLU A 116 12.73 -12.53 4.29
N PHE A 117 12.75 -11.34 3.69
CA PHE A 117 11.65 -10.79 2.91
C PHE A 117 11.84 -10.95 1.40
N TYR A 118 13.03 -11.36 0.93
CA TYR A 118 13.39 -11.37 -0.48
C TYR A 118 12.36 -12.14 -1.34
N ASP A 119 12.04 -13.37 -0.97
CA ASP A 119 11.09 -14.21 -1.72
C ASP A 119 9.69 -13.59 -1.80
N ARG A 120 9.26 -12.90 -0.74
CA ARG A 120 7.96 -12.21 -0.71
C ARG A 120 7.97 -11.01 -1.66
N PHE A 121 9.04 -10.23 -1.69
CA PHE A 121 9.18 -9.12 -2.63
C PHE A 121 9.29 -9.58 -4.08
N VAL A 122 10.05 -10.65 -4.36
CA VAL A 122 10.13 -11.26 -5.70
C VAL A 122 8.75 -11.70 -6.16
N LYS A 123 8.00 -12.38 -5.29
CA LYS A 123 6.62 -12.79 -5.60
C LYS A 123 5.73 -11.60 -5.92
N LEU A 124 5.77 -10.52 -5.13
CA LEU A 124 5.01 -9.30 -5.42
C LEU A 124 5.41 -8.70 -6.77
N PHE A 125 6.71 -8.58 -7.03
CA PHE A 125 7.21 -8.02 -8.28
C PHE A 125 6.75 -8.84 -9.50
N CYS A 126 6.94 -10.16 -9.47
CA CYS A 126 6.56 -11.06 -10.56
C CYS A 126 5.06 -11.02 -10.85
N ILE A 127 4.21 -11.01 -9.82
CA ILE A 127 2.75 -10.93 -10.01
C ILE A 127 2.37 -9.63 -10.72
N ASN A 128 2.96 -8.50 -10.31
CA ASN A 128 2.67 -7.21 -10.93
C ASN A 128 3.18 -7.13 -12.38
N LEU A 129 4.37 -7.68 -12.65
CA LEU A 129 4.92 -7.78 -14.00
C LEU A 129 4.02 -8.64 -14.90
N PHE A 130 3.54 -9.77 -14.41
CA PHE A 130 2.62 -10.66 -15.13
C PHE A 130 1.30 -9.96 -15.47
N PHE A 131 0.72 -9.21 -14.52
CA PHE A 131 -0.48 -8.41 -14.78
C PHE A 131 -0.25 -7.37 -15.88
N HIS A 132 0.90 -6.69 -15.86
CA HIS A 132 1.22 -5.67 -16.86
C HIS A 132 1.43 -6.26 -18.26
N ILE A 133 2.18 -7.36 -18.38
CA ILE A 133 2.38 -8.05 -19.66
C ILE A 133 1.05 -8.56 -20.22
N SER A 134 0.22 -9.16 -19.37
CA SER A 134 -1.11 -9.67 -19.78
C SER A 134 -2.02 -8.56 -20.29
N GLN A 135 -2.04 -7.39 -19.62
CA GLN A 135 -2.80 -6.22 -20.06
C GLN A 135 -2.28 -5.67 -21.39
N PHE A 136 -0.95 -5.58 -21.55
CA PHE A 136 -0.35 -5.10 -22.80
C PHE A 136 -0.69 -6.02 -23.98
N ILE A 137 -0.64 -7.34 -23.80
CA ILE A 137 -1.01 -8.31 -24.83
C ILE A 137 -2.51 -8.19 -25.19
N LEU A 138 -3.39 -8.02 -24.19
CA LEU A 138 -4.83 -7.86 -24.42
C LEU A 138 -5.15 -6.56 -25.19
N VAL A 139 -4.45 -5.47 -24.88
CA VAL A 139 -4.60 -4.21 -25.61
C VAL A 139 -4.11 -4.36 -27.05
N SER A 140 -2.92 -4.96 -27.27
CA SER A 140 -2.38 -5.19 -28.62
C SER A 140 -3.26 -6.11 -29.47
N LYS A 141 -3.97 -7.08 -28.87
CA LYS A 141 -4.97 -7.90 -29.56
C LYS A 141 -6.27 -7.16 -29.91
N LYS A 142 -6.54 -6.01 -29.30
CA LYS A 142 -7.74 -5.19 -29.59
C LYS A 142 -7.51 -4.23 -30.77
N PHE A 143 -6.26 -4.09 -31.23
CA PHE A 143 -5.85 -3.23 -32.34
C PHE A 143 -5.40 -4.02 -33.58
N ASN A 144 -5.59 -5.34 -33.60
CA ASN A 144 -5.50 -6.23 -34.77
C ASN A 144 -6.85 -6.91 -34.97
#